data_AF-A0AAV8EPR3-F1
#
_entry.id   AF-A0AAV8EPR3-F1
#
_cell.length_a   1.000
_cell.length_b   1.000
_cell.length_c   1.000
_cell.angle_alpha   90.00
_cell.angle_beta   90.00
_cell.angle_gamma   90.00
#
_symmetry.space_group_name_H-M   'P 1'
#
loop_
_entity.id
_entity.type
_entity.pdbx_description
1 polymer ?
#
loop_
_entity_poly.entity_id
_entity_poly.type
_entity_poly.pdbx_seq_one_letter_code
_entity_poly.pdbx_strand_id
1 'polypeptide(L)'
;MEQHTMQDTPVKDQIIKKCRKNFLKALNVSAKCEVKNCTFNGVWRGSGGAGQDKIYIASGFYYRASDDGIIEKGALSADITLGDYKKATITACALNSLEAASTKFPNVATPDLPYLCMDLMYQYTLLTTGFGLTDDKEVTVIKKVHYRDFYMDAAWPLGSAIEAASVKATSKLQMRNMYRFGFHK
;
A
#
# COMPACT_ATOMS: atom_id res chain seq x y z
N MET A 1 -35.80 15.74 22.66
CA MET A 1 -35.18 15.15 21.45
C MET A 1 -33.72 14.88 21.77
N GLU A 2 -33.46 13.86 22.56
CA GLU A 2 -32.13 13.42 22.96
C GLU A 2 -32.29 11.96 23.35
N GLN A 3 -31.88 11.03 22.47
CA GLN A 3 -31.74 9.60 22.76
C GLN A 3 -31.24 8.87 21.50
N HIS A 4 -29.98 9.10 21.07
CA HIS A 4 -29.35 8.20 20.08
C HIS A 4 -27.84 8.01 20.19
N THR A 5 -27.12 8.63 21.14
CA THR A 5 -25.65 8.65 21.09
C THR A 5 -24.92 7.70 22.04
N MET A 6 -25.59 6.97 22.94
CA MET A 6 -24.88 6.13 23.93
C MET A 6 -24.76 4.63 23.60
N GLN A 7 -25.51 4.09 22.63
CA GLN A 7 -25.52 2.65 22.33
C GLN A 7 -24.74 2.26 21.06
N ASP A 8 -24.45 3.23 20.19
CA ASP A 8 -23.82 2.98 18.88
C ASP A 8 -22.30 2.81 18.94
N THR A 9 -21.61 3.48 19.87
CA THR A 9 -20.14 3.45 19.98
C THR A 9 -19.60 2.06 20.35
N PRO A 10 -20.16 1.33 21.33
CA PRO A 10 -19.69 -0.01 21.68
C PRO A 10 -19.86 -1.04 20.54
N VAL A 11 -20.93 -0.90 19.73
CA VAL A 11 -21.21 -1.80 18.60
C VAL A 11 -20.24 -1.55 17.45
N LYS A 12 -19.98 -0.28 17.11
CA LYS A 12 -19.01 0.10 16.05
C LYS A 12 -17.59 -0.37 16.39
N ASP A 13 -17.16 -0.19 17.63
CA ASP A 13 -15.86 -0.67 18.10
C ASP A 13 -15.74 -2.20 18.00
N GLN A 14 -16.81 -2.93 18.29
CA GLN A 14 -16.83 -4.38 18.12
C GLN A 14 -16.74 -4.80 16.65
N ILE A 15 -17.42 -4.12 15.74
CA ILE A 15 -17.36 -4.40 14.29
C ILE A 15 -15.93 -4.21 13.77
N ILE A 16 -15.31 -3.07 14.11
CA ILE A 16 -13.91 -2.76 13.74
C ILE A 16 -12.97 -3.85 14.26
N LYS A 17 -13.09 -4.22 15.54
CA LYS A 17 -12.25 -5.27 16.16
C LYS A 17 -12.45 -6.64 15.50
N LYS A 18 -13.70 -7.03 15.22
CA LYS A 18 -14.03 -8.30 14.55
C LYS A 18 -13.50 -8.35 13.12
N CYS A 19 -13.67 -7.26 12.36
CA CYS A 19 -13.15 -7.16 10.99
C CYS A 19 -11.63 -7.26 10.97
N ARG A 20 -10.93 -6.49 11.82
CA ARG A 20 -9.47 -6.60 11.96
C ARG A 20 -9.03 -8.01 12.34
N LYS A 21 -9.71 -8.65 13.30
CA LYS A 21 -9.39 -10.04 13.72
C LYS A 21 -9.46 -11.03 12.55
N ASN A 22 -10.41 -10.88 11.64
CA ASN A 22 -10.50 -11.73 10.45
C ASN A 22 -9.28 -11.56 9.55
N PHE A 23 -8.80 -10.34 9.34
CA PHE A 23 -7.58 -10.10 8.56
C PHE A 23 -6.30 -10.58 9.24
N LEU A 24 -6.18 -10.44 10.56
CA LEU A 24 -5.06 -11.02 11.30
C LEU A 24 -4.99 -12.54 11.11
N LYS A 25 -6.15 -13.21 11.13
CA LYS A 25 -6.25 -14.64 10.84
C LYS A 25 -5.93 -14.96 9.38
N ALA A 26 -6.47 -14.20 8.43
CA ALA A 26 -6.26 -14.40 7.00
C ALA A 26 -4.79 -14.23 6.58
N LEU A 27 -4.10 -13.26 7.17
CA LEU A 27 -2.66 -13.06 6.97
C LEU A 27 -1.83 -14.16 7.66
N ASN A 28 -2.40 -14.91 8.61
CA ASN A 28 -1.67 -15.88 9.42
C ASN A 28 -0.48 -15.23 10.16
N VAL A 29 -0.74 -14.13 10.87
CA VAL A 29 0.29 -13.37 11.59
C VAL A 29 0.91 -14.13 12.77
N SER A 30 0.26 -15.21 13.22
CA SER A 30 0.74 -16.10 14.28
C SER A 30 1.57 -17.28 13.76
N ALA A 31 1.83 -17.35 12.46
CA ALA A 31 2.66 -18.41 11.89
C ALA A 31 4.06 -18.41 12.53
N LYS A 32 4.62 -19.61 12.71
CA LYS A 32 5.99 -19.78 13.20
C LYS A 32 6.96 -19.07 12.24
N CYS A 33 7.84 -18.24 12.79
CA CYS A 33 8.93 -17.62 12.06
C CYS A 33 10.21 -18.44 12.28
N GLU A 34 10.76 -19.05 11.23
CA GLU A 34 11.97 -19.89 11.33
C GLU A 34 13.27 -19.09 11.13
N VAL A 35 13.14 -17.79 10.86
CA VAL A 35 14.23 -16.84 10.65
C VAL A 35 14.13 -15.70 11.66
N LYS A 36 15.07 -14.75 11.64
CA LYS A 36 15.16 -13.69 12.64
C LYS A 36 13.87 -12.86 12.79
N ASN A 37 13.29 -12.42 11.67
CA ASN A 37 12.09 -11.58 11.65
C ASN A 37 11.22 -11.94 10.44
N CYS A 38 9.91 -12.07 10.66
CA CYS A 38 8.96 -12.36 9.60
C CYS A 38 7.93 -11.24 9.44
N THR A 39 7.25 -11.26 8.30
CA THR A 39 6.04 -10.49 8.05
C THR A 39 4.84 -11.29 8.57
N PHE A 40 4.15 -11.99 7.69
CA PHE A 40 3.03 -12.86 7.98
C PHE A 40 3.24 -14.20 7.29
N ASN A 41 2.52 -15.24 7.72
CA ASN A 41 2.69 -16.61 7.21
C ASN A 41 4.14 -17.13 7.25
N GLY A 42 4.95 -16.69 8.22
CA GLY A 42 6.34 -17.14 8.39
C GLY A 42 7.32 -16.63 7.33
N VAL A 43 6.92 -15.68 6.48
CA VAL A 43 7.78 -15.16 5.40
C VAL A 43 8.80 -14.17 5.95
N TRP A 44 10.08 -14.40 5.64
CA TRP A 44 11.18 -13.51 6.03
C TRP A 44 10.92 -12.07 5.57
N ARG A 45 11.06 -11.12 6.50
CA ARG A 45 10.84 -9.69 6.24
C ARG A 45 12.01 -8.99 5.53
N GLY A 46 13.15 -9.66 5.39
CA GLY A 46 14.42 -8.98 5.11
C GLY A 46 15.05 -8.44 6.40
N SER A 47 16.21 -7.79 6.25
CA SER A 47 16.94 -7.18 7.38
C SER A 47 16.35 -5.85 7.87
N GLY A 48 15.39 -5.28 7.13
CA GLY A 48 15.00 -3.88 7.31
C GLY A 48 16.16 -2.93 7.01
N GLY A 49 16.21 -1.79 7.71
CA GLY A 49 17.26 -0.78 7.59
C GLY A 49 16.93 0.31 6.56
N ALA A 50 17.95 1.09 6.19
CA ALA A 50 17.80 2.34 5.43
C ALA A 50 17.03 2.20 4.09
N GLY A 51 17.05 1.01 3.49
CA GLY A 51 16.26 0.72 2.28
C GLY A 51 14.74 0.77 2.47
N GLN A 52 14.25 0.79 3.72
CA GLN A 52 12.82 0.93 4.06
C GLN A 52 12.50 2.30 4.68
N ASP A 53 13.43 3.26 4.66
CA ASP A 53 13.19 4.61 5.20
C ASP A 53 12.21 5.38 4.32
N LYS A 54 12.30 5.24 3.00
CA LYS A 54 11.35 5.78 2.03
C LYS A 54 10.59 4.63 1.37
N ILE A 55 9.27 4.63 1.52
CA ILE A 55 8.39 3.59 1.00
C ILE A 55 7.41 4.22 0.03
N TYR A 56 7.37 3.69 -1.18
CA TYR A 56 6.36 4.01 -2.18
C TYR A 56 5.36 2.86 -2.24
N ILE A 57 4.07 3.16 -2.10
CA ILE A 57 2.98 2.18 -2.23
C ILE A 57 2.12 2.53 -3.45
N ALA A 58 1.98 1.58 -4.36
CA ALA A 58 1.33 1.78 -5.66
C ALA A 58 0.03 0.97 -5.79
N SER A 59 -0.61 1.06 -6.95
CA SER A 59 -1.77 0.23 -7.33
C SER A 59 -2.92 0.33 -6.33
N GLY A 60 -3.39 -0.79 -5.75
CA GLY A 60 -4.55 -0.82 -4.87
C GLY A 60 -4.47 0.15 -3.68
N PHE A 61 -3.27 0.37 -3.14
CA PHE A 61 -3.06 1.38 -2.09
C PHE A 61 -3.35 2.79 -2.61
N TYR A 62 -2.76 3.16 -3.75
CA TYR A 62 -3.00 4.46 -4.36
C TYR A 62 -4.49 4.64 -4.70
N TYR A 63 -5.15 3.64 -5.29
CA TYR A 63 -6.55 3.76 -5.69
C TYR A 63 -7.47 3.98 -4.48
N ARG A 64 -7.28 3.22 -3.39
CA ARG A 64 -8.02 3.48 -2.14
C ARG A 64 -7.68 4.84 -1.54
N ALA A 65 -6.41 5.25 -1.55
CA ALA A 65 -6.08 6.60 -1.08
C ALA A 65 -6.81 7.70 -1.87
N SER A 66 -6.92 7.56 -3.20
CA SER A 66 -7.63 8.51 -4.06
C SER A 66 -9.15 8.43 -3.90
N ASP A 67 -9.72 7.23 -3.95
CA ASP A 67 -11.17 7.02 -3.92
C ASP A 67 -11.76 7.31 -2.54
N ASP A 68 -11.01 7.02 -1.48
CA ASP A 68 -11.48 7.18 -0.10
C ASP A 68 -11.22 8.60 0.43
N GLY A 69 -10.64 9.48 -0.40
CA GLY A 69 -10.37 10.88 -0.06
C GLY A 69 -9.22 11.09 0.92
N ILE A 70 -8.28 10.12 1.01
CA ILE A 70 -7.02 10.28 1.75
C ILE A 70 -6.11 11.27 1.02
N ILE A 71 -6.12 11.26 -0.32
CA ILE A 71 -5.40 12.21 -1.16
C ILE A 71 -6.36 12.95 -2.08
N GLU A 72 -5.89 14.05 -2.65
CA GLU A 72 -6.65 14.80 -3.66
C GLU A 72 -6.90 13.93 -4.90
N LYS A 73 -8.14 13.97 -5.40
CA LYS A 73 -8.53 13.21 -6.59
C LYS A 73 -7.69 13.65 -7.79
N GLY A 74 -7.06 12.70 -8.46
CA GLY A 74 -6.24 12.96 -9.64
C GLY A 74 -4.77 13.29 -9.33
N ALA A 75 -4.39 13.45 -8.06
CA ALA A 75 -2.98 13.54 -7.68
C ALA A 75 -2.23 12.31 -8.20
N LEU A 76 -1.09 12.51 -8.86
CA LEU A 76 -0.29 11.41 -9.43
C LEU A 76 0.58 10.71 -8.36
N SER A 77 0.82 11.41 -7.26
CA SER A 77 1.48 10.92 -6.05
C SER A 77 1.14 11.85 -4.89
N ALA A 78 1.19 11.35 -3.65
CA ALA A 78 1.16 12.19 -2.45
C ALA A 78 1.83 11.47 -1.27
N ASP A 79 2.40 12.25 -0.36
CA ASP A 79 2.92 11.75 0.91
C ASP A 79 1.80 11.74 1.95
N ILE A 80 1.66 10.61 2.64
CA ILE A 80 0.62 10.37 3.65
C ILE A 80 1.21 9.60 4.83
N THR A 81 0.48 9.55 5.94
CA THR A 81 0.80 8.65 7.06
C THR A 81 -0.09 7.41 7.02
N LEU A 82 0.37 6.29 7.61
CA LEU A 82 -0.51 5.13 7.80
C LEU A 82 -1.68 5.41 8.76
N GLY A 83 -1.56 6.44 9.58
CA GLY A 83 -2.63 7.00 10.38
C GLY A 83 -3.79 7.53 9.54
N ASP A 84 -3.56 7.94 8.29
CA ASP A 84 -4.63 8.41 7.41
C ASP A 84 -5.46 7.24 6.88
N TYR A 85 -4.84 6.12 6.53
CA TYR A 85 -5.55 4.86 6.29
C TYR A 85 -6.34 4.43 7.53
N LYS A 86 -5.76 4.50 8.73
CA LYS A 86 -6.46 4.16 9.97
C LYS A 86 -7.73 4.99 10.16
N LYS A 87 -7.66 6.31 9.96
CA LYS A 87 -8.82 7.22 10.06
C LYS A 87 -9.88 6.85 9.03
N ALA A 88 -9.50 6.59 7.78
CA ALA A 88 -10.41 6.17 6.73
C ALA A 88 -11.08 4.83 7.07
N THR A 89 -10.32 3.83 7.55
CA THR A 89 -10.83 2.53 7.99
C THR A 89 -11.85 2.66 9.12
N ILE A 90 -11.53 3.40 10.18
CA ILE A 90 -12.45 3.62 11.31
C ILE A 90 -13.72 4.30 10.82
N THR A 91 -13.59 5.31 9.95
CA THR A 91 -14.72 6.03 9.39
C THR A 91 -15.61 5.11 8.56
N ALA A 92 -15.04 4.37 7.60
CA ALA A 92 -15.79 3.47 6.72
C ALA A 92 -16.51 2.36 7.49
N CYS A 93 -15.83 1.73 8.45
CA CYS A 93 -16.40 0.64 9.24
C CYS A 93 -17.45 1.09 10.28
N ALA A 94 -17.53 2.40 10.56
CA ALA A 94 -18.53 2.97 11.45
C ALA A 94 -19.87 3.30 10.75
N LEU A 95 -19.92 3.20 9.41
CA LEU A 95 -21.12 3.43 8.61
C LEU A 95 -22.02 2.19 8.59
N ASN A 96 -23.33 2.42 8.61
CA ASN A 96 -24.36 1.38 8.73
C ASN A 96 -25.23 1.24 7.48
N SER A 97 -24.99 2.01 6.42
CA SER A 97 -25.71 1.92 5.16
C SER A 97 -24.83 2.30 3.97
N LEU A 98 -25.18 1.79 2.78
CA LEU A 98 -24.51 2.14 1.53
C LEU A 98 -24.73 3.61 1.14
N GLU A 99 -25.85 4.21 1.54
CA GLU A 99 -26.15 5.62 1.31
C GLU A 99 -25.24 6.54 2.16
N ALA A 100 -25.02 6.18 3.42
CA ALA A 100 -24.06 6.88 4.26
C ALA A 100 -22.63 6.73 3.72
N ALA A 101 -22.30 5.54 3.20
CA ALA A 101 -21.01 5.27 2.54
C ALA A 101 -20.82 6.11 1.28
N SER A 102 -21.79 6.15 0.37
CA SER A 102 -21.70 6.96 -0.85
C SER A 102 -21.61 8.46 -0.55
N THR A 103 -22.30 8.93 0.49
CA THR A 103 -22.23 10.33 0.92
C THR A 103 -20.87 10.66 1.52
N LYS A 104 -20.32 9.76 2.35
CA LYS A 104 -19.03 10.00 3.02
C LYS A 104 -17.83 9.81 2.10
N PHE A 105 -17.93 8.89 1.15
CA PHE A 105 -16.87 8.52 0.20
C PHE A 105 -17.38 8.65 -1.24
N PRO A 106 -17.62 9.89 -1.72
CA PRO A 106 -18.29 10.15 -2.99
C PRO A 106 -17.49 9.73 -4.23
N ASN A 107 -16.19 9.44 -4.08
CA ASN A 107 -15.34 8.98 -5.17
C ASN A 107 -15.26 7.45 -5.27
N VAL A 108 -15.78 6.70 -4.27
CA VAL A 108 -15.82 5.23 -4.32
C VAL A 108 -16.93 4.79 -5.27
N ALA A 109 -16.60 3.88 -6.19
CA ALA A 109 -17.57 3.37 -7.14
C ALA A 109 -18.70 2.59 -6.41
N THR A 110 -19.93 2.71 -6.89
CA THR A 110 -21.09 2.03 -6.26
C THR A 110 -20.89 0.52 -6.05
N PRO A 111 -20.29 -0.24 -7.00
CA PRO A 111 -19.99 -1.67 -6.79
C PRO A 111 -18.97 -1.95 -5.69
N ASP A 112 -18.13 -0.97 -5.32
CA ASP A 112 -17.07 -1.12 -4.32
C ASP A 112 -17.55 -0.76 -2.90
N LEU A 113 -18.62 0.05 -2.78
CA LEU A 113 -19.14 0.51 -1.47
C LEU A 113 -19.39 -0.63 -0.46
N PRO A 114 -19.96 -1.79 -0.84
CA PRO A 114 -20.14 -2.90 0.11
C PRO A 114 -18.83 -3.45 0.68
N TYR A 115 -17.71 -3.24 0.00
CA TYR A 115 -16.38 -3.77 0.34
C TYR A 115 -15.47 -2.72 0.98
N LEU A 116 -15.87 -1.45 1.04
CA LEU A 116 -15.03 -0.34 1.47
C LEU A 116 -14.36 -0.56 2.85
N CYS A 117 -15.14 -0.92 3.88
CA CYS A 117 -14.58 -1.23 5.20
C CYS A 117 -13.61 -2.43 5.14
N MET A 118 -13.91 -3.44 4.33
CA MET A 118 -13.08 -4.62 4.18
C MET A 118 -11.73 -4.27 3.53
N ASP A 119 -11.74 -3.53 2.42
CA ASP A 119 -10.53 -3.13 1.70
C ASP A 119 -9.62 -2.22 2.54
N LEU A 120 -10.19 -1.19 3.16
CA LEU A 120 -9.45 -0.28 4.04
C LEU A 120 -8.88 -1.01 5.26
N MET A 121 -9.64 -1.92 5.86
CA MET A 121 -9.15 -2.74 6.97
C MET A 121 -8.04 -3.68 6.52
N TYR A 122 -8.16 -4.30 5.35
CA TYR A 122 -7.13 -5.16 4.77
C TYR A 122 -5.83 -4.38 4.55
N GLN A 123 -5.89 -3.24 3.84
CA GLN A 123 -4.72 -2.44 3.52
C GLN A 123 -4.03 -1.92 4.79
N TYR A 124 -4.80 -1.38 5.73
CA TYR A 124 -4.26 -0.90 7.00
C TYR A 124 -3.62 -2.03 7.83
N THR A 125 -4.28 -3.20 7.92
CA THR A 125 -3.76 -4.35 8.67
C THR A 125 -2.52 -4.95 7.99
N LEU A 126 -2.51 -5.02 6.66
CA LEU A 126 -1.37 -5.49 5.88
C LEU A 126 -0.16 -4.59 6.09
N LEU A 127 -0.31 -3.27 5.99
CA LEU A 127 0.81 -2.33 6.18
C LEU A 127 1.32 -2.32 7.62
N THR A 128 0.41 -2.27 8.61
CA THR A 128 0.83 -2.13 10.01
C THR A 128 1.20 -3.44 10.67
N THR A 129 0.37 -4.48 10.56
CA THR A 129 0.63 -5.76 11.22
C THR A 129 1.40 -6.72 10.32
N GLY A 130 1.05 -6.82 9.04
CA GLY A 130 1.78 -7.68 8.10
C GLY A 130 3.20 -7.18 7.83
N PHE A 131 3.31 -5.91 7.44
CA PHE A 131 4.57 -5.23 7.16
C PHE A 131 5.05 -4.36 8.32
N GLY A 132 4.54 -4.51 9.55
CA GLY A 132 5.16 -3.94 10.77
C GLY A 132 5.48 -2.44 10.71
N LEU A 133 4.75 -1.67 9.90
CA LEU A 133 4.91 -0.22 9.81
C LEU A 133 4.06 0.46 10.90
N THR A 134 4.52 1.59 11.40
CA THR A 134 3.82 2.34 12.45
C THR A 134 2.81 3.31 11.86
N ASP A 135 1.81 3.74 12.65
CA ASP A 135 0.78 4.68 12.19
C ASP A 135 1.39 6.03 11.73
N ASP A 136 2.48 6.47 12.35
CA ASP A 136 3.22 7.70 12.03
C ASP A 136 4.20 7.54 10.86
N LYS A 137 4.37 6.32 10.33
CA LYS A 137 5.25 6.09 9.17
C LYS A 137 4.70 6.84 7.96
N GLU A 138 5.50 7.78 7.46
CA GLU A 138 5.25 8.45 6.19
C GLU A 138 5.57 7.50 5.03
N VAL A 139 4.68 7.49 4.04
CA VAL A 139 4.78 6.73 2.79
C VAL A 139 4.28 7.60 1.63
N THR A 140 4.81 7.36 0.44
CA THR A 140 4.30 7.99 -0.78
C THR A 140 3.33 7.05 -1.47
N VAL A 141 2.05 7.39 -1.55
CA VAL A 141 1.12 6.72 -2.47
C VAL A 141 1.39 7.23 -3.88
N ILE A 142 1.52 6.32 -4.85
CA ILE A 142 1.98 6.70 -6.19
C ILE A 142 1.24 5.97 -7.31
N LYS A 143 0.79 6.74 -8.30
CA LYS A 143 0.27 6.24 -9.59
C LYS A 143 1.31 6.39 -10.69
N LYS A 144 1.98 7.55 -10.73
CA LYS A 144 2.99 7.84 -11.75
C LYS A 144 4.26 8.40 -11.15
N VAL A 145 5.39 7.98 -11.69
CA VAL A 145 6.72 8.52 -11.42
C VAL A 145 6.99 9.67 -12.38
N HIS A 146 7.38 10.82 -11.84
CA HIS A 146 7.81 11.97 -12.62
C HIS A 146 9.29 11.82 -13.02
N TYR A 147 9.59 11.94 -14.31
CA TYR A 147 10.95 11.97 -14.82
C TYR A 147 11.05 12.97 -15.98
N ARG A 148 11.80 14.06 -15.75
CA ARG A 148 11.91 15.20 -16.67
C ARG A 148 10.51 15.74 -16.99
N ASP A 149 10.08 15.65 -18.25
CA ASP A 149 8.77 16.16 -18.71
C ASP A 149 7.71 15.05 -18.80
N PHE A 150 8.01 13.84 -18.31
CA PHE A 150 7.16 12.66 -18.48
C PHE A 150 6.67 12.09 -17.16
N TYR A 151 5.44 11.58 -17.19
CA TYR A 151 4.85 10.79 -16.12
C TYR A 151 4.67 9.34 -16.59
N MET A 152 5.44 8.44 -15.98
CA MET A 152 5.42 7.01 -16.29
C MET A 152 4.65 6.29 -15.19
N ASP A 153 3.91 5.23 -15.53
CA ASP A 153 3.20 4.46 -14.51
C ASP A 153 4.19 3.88 -13.48
N ALA A 154 3.82 3.95 -12.21
CA ALA A 154 4.56 3.33 -11.11
C ALA A 154 4.33 1.81 -11.14
N ALA A 155 4.90 1.18 -12.17
CA ALA A 155 4.71 -0.21 -12.51
C ALA A 155 6.01 -0.84 -13.04
N TRP A 156 5.99 -2.16 -13.10
CA TRP A 156 7.13 -2.99 -13.51
C TRP A 156 7.72 -2.74 -14.92
N PRO A 157 6.96 -2.31 -15.97
CA PRO A 157 7.49 -2.32 -17.34
C PRO A 157 8.74 -1.46 -17.54
N LEU A 158 8.81 -0.29 -16.90
CA LEU A 158 9.99 0.58 -16.98
C LEU A 158 11.23 -0.09 -16.38
N GLY A 159 11.08 -0.73 -15.22
CA GLY A 159 12.16 -1.48 -14.57
C GLY A 159 12.68 -2.61 -15.46
N SER A 160 11.79 -3.39 -16.06
CA SER A 160 12.16 -4.46 -17.00
C SER A 160 12.90 -3.93 -18.24
N ALA A 161 12.48 -2.78 -18.77
CA ALA A 161 13.18 -2.16 -19.90
C ALA A 161 14.59 -1.67 -19.52
N ILE A 162 14.75 -1.06 -18.34
CA ILE A 162 16.06 -0.64 -17.82
C ILE A 162 16.98 -1.84 -17.62
N GLU A 163 16.49 -2.93 -17.03
CA GLU A 163 17.26 -4.16 -16.86
C GLU A 163 17.75 -4.71 -18.21
N ALA A 164 16.84 -4.87 -19.17
CA ALA A 164 17.17 -5.36 -20.50
C ALA A 164 18.18 -4.46 -21.26
N ALA A 165 18.07 -3.13 -21.10
CA ALA A 165 19.01 -2.18 -21.70
C ALA A 165 20.39 -2.19 -21.00
N SER A 166 20.40 -2.37 -19.68
CA SER A 166 21.63 -2.38 -18.87
C SER A 166 22.52 -3.58 -19.20
N VAL A 167 21.92 -4.76 -19.43
CA VAL A 167 22.66 -5.95 -19.89
C VAL A 167 23.37 -5.69 -21.23
N LYS A 168 22.69 -5.00 -22.17
CA LYS A 168 23.27 -4.65 -23.47
C LYS A 168 24.38 -3.59 -23.36
N ALA A 169 24.26 -2.66 -22.42
CA ALA A 169 25.29 -1.66 -22.16
C ALA A 169 26.56 -2.30 -21.59
N THR A 170 26.40 -3.20 -20.61
CA THR A 170 27.50 -3.95 -20.00
C THR A 170 28.22 -4.83 -21.02
N SER A 171 27.49 -5.56 -21.88
CA SER A 171 28.11 -6.39 -22.91
C SER A 171 28.85 -5.56 -23.97
N LYS A 172 28.32 -4.40 -24.37
CA LYS A 172 29.02 -3.46 -25.27
C LYS A 172 30.29 -2.88 -24.63
N LEU A 173 30.26 -2.55 -23.34
CA LEU A 173 31.44 -2.08 -22.59
C LEU A 173 32.50 -3.17 -22.45
N GLN A 174 32.09 -4.40 -22.13
CA GLN A 174 33.00 -5.55 -22.06
C GLN A 174 33.63 -5.87 -23.42
N MET A 175 32.84 -5.90 -24.50
CA MET A 175 33.40 -6.08 -25.85
C MET A 175 34.37 -4.94 -26.21
N ARG A 176 34.00 -3.68 -25.98
CA ARG A 176 34.90 -2.54 -26.23
C ARG A 176 36.21 -2.66 -25.45
N ASN A 177 36.17 -3.10 -24.19
CA ASN A 177 37.37 -3.31 -23.39
C ASN A 177 38.19 -4.51 -23.91
N MET A 178 37.57 -5.62 -24.31
CA MET A 178 38.28 -6.75 -24.93
C MET A 178 39.00 -6.36 -26.23
N TYR A 179 38.34 -5.59 -27.11
CA TYR A 179 38.97 -5.07 -28.34
C TYR A 179 40.09 -4.08 -28.05
N ARG A 180 39.98 -3.29 -26.96
CA ARG A 180 41.00 -2.30 -26.57
C ARG A 180 42.23 -2.91 -25.90
N PHE A 181 42.12 -4.09 -25.29
CA PHE A 181 43.23 -4.85 -24.69
C PHE A 181 43.85 -5.90 -25.63
N GLY A 182 43.55 -5.85 -26.94
CA GLY A 182 44.31 -6.60 -27.94
C GLY A 182 44.05 -8.11 -27.99
N PHE A 183 42.97 -8.62 -27.38
CA PHE A 183 42.55 -10.00 -27.59
C PHE A 183 41.82 -10.11 -28.94
N HIS A 184 42.60 -10.15 -30.02
CA HIS A 184 42.16 -10.77 -31.27
C HIS A 184 42.35 -12.29 -31.14
N LYS A 185 41.30 -13.04 -31.47
CA LYS A 185 41.49 -14.45 -31.82
C LYS A 185 42.33 -14.54 -33.09
#